data_AF-A0ABD3NIP6-F1
#
_entry.id   AF-A0ABD3NIP6-F1
#
_cell.length_a   1.000
_cell.length_b   1.000
_cell.length_c   1.000
_cell.angle_alpha   90.00
_cell.angle_beta   90.00
_cell.angle_gamma   90.00
#
_symmetry.space_group_name_H-M   'P 1'
#
loop_
_entity.id
_entity.type
_entity.pdbx_description
1 polymer ?
#
loop_
_entity_poly.entity_id
_entity_poly.type
_entity_poly.pdbx_seq_one_letter_code
_entity_poly.pdbx_strand_id
1 'polypeptide(L)'
;MIAGIRLWMSLVILCVGSAIISFQQMNILSGYFPSFRDAVDDPSNDEDGGEGIEMADFREPKDGTIKSISLLGERNSGTRWIYGHLGLCFNHTIPVHRSLSRYKHWFQYDSSKIHPHTLSIAMFRDPLSWTWAMKEVPHHASAHVDLPWESFVTKEWTTERLFKDREWFKHHRKMNNDTGRICQENFHYHELVSCLTRPYPDGYWGDHRKHKYSQHQPFYEMTVNDPEGKPYANILKMRADKIRNFVESATYSNVEGFWHYQYEELLKTGTEDLVTKIERATGVKRNPKKCKIYEPQDRRKREMDQDFIDYMIDHVDWDAEALVGYRKPASSSRQIQD
;
A
#
# COMPACT_ATOMS: atom_id res chain seq x y z
N MET A 1 -63.37 -45.12 2.33
CA MET A 1 -63.62 -44.33 1.10
C MET A 1 -62.38 -43.49 0.82
N ILE A 2 -61.47 -44.02 0.00
CA ILE A 2 -60.27 -43.35 -0.50
C ILE A 2 -60.23 -43.68 -1.98
N ALA A 3 -60.33 -42.67 -2.85
CA ALA A 3 -60.06 -42.84 -4.27
C ALA A 3 -59.74 -41.48 -4.94
N GLY A 4 -58.55 -41.42 -5.56
CA GLY A 4 -58.35 -40.82 -6.87
C GLY A 4 -57.99 -39.34 -6.94
N ILE A 5 -56.70 -39.03 -7.09
CA ILE A 5 -56.24 -37.80 -7.74
C ILE A 5 -55.37 -38.19 -8.94
N ARG A 6 -55.77 -37.68 -10.11
CA ARG A 6 -55.24 -37.97 -11.45
C ARG A 6 -53.97 -37.16 -11.74
N LEU A 7 -53.00 -37.84 -12.35
CA LEU A 7 -51.85 -37.25 -13.05
C LEU A 7 -52.29 -36.33 -14.20
N TRP A 8 -51.66 -35.17 -14.33
CA TRP A 8 -51.63 -34.38 -15.56
C TRP A 8 -50.19 -34.32 -16.08
N MET A 9 -49.98 -34.86 -17.27
CA MET A 9 -48.81 -34.63 -18.12
C MET A 9 -49.01 -33.33 -18.89
N SER A 10 -47.96 -32.51 -19.03
CA SER A 10 -47.91 -31.48 -20.07
C SER A 10 -46.50 -31.37 -20.64
N LEU A 11 -46.40 -31.90 -21.86
CA LEU A 11 -45.61 -31.51 -23.03
C LEU A 11 -44.68 -30.29 -22.87
N VAL A 12 -43.38 -30.50 -23.13
CA VAL A 12 -42.41 -29.44 -23.47
C VAL A 12 -41.98 -29.65 -24.92
N ILE A 13 -42.18 -28.63 -25.74
CA ILE A 13 -41.80 -28.58 -27.16
C ILE A 13 -40.44 -27.86 -27.30
N LEU A 14 -39.60 -28.51 -28.11
CA LEU A 14 -38.36 -28.12 -28.78
C LEU A 14 -38.05 -26.63 -28.99
N CYS A 15 -36.78 -26.27 -28.78
CA CYS A 15 -36.01 -25.41 -29.69
C CYS A 15 -34.58 -25.96 -29.82
N VAL A 16 -34.30 -26.55 -30.97
CA VAL A 16 -32.95 -26.87 -31.48
C VAL A 16 -32.46 -25.62 -32.20
N GLY A 17 -31.30 -25.11 -31.80
CA GLY A 17 -30.66 -23.95 -32.44
C GLY A 17 -29.15 -24.08 -32.35
N SER A 18 -28.57 -24.61 -33.43
CA SER A 18 -27.14 -24.77 -33.67
C SER A 18 -26.41 -23.43 -33.75
N ALA A 19 -25.26 -23.33 -33.09
CA ALA A 19 -24.19 -22.40 -33.47
C ALA A 19 -22.84 -23.03 -33.11
N ILE A 20 -22.28 -23.74 -34.08
CA ILE A 20 -20.88 -24.13 -34.16
C ILE A 20 -20.12 -22.88 -34.61
N ILE A 21 -19.31 -22.28 -33.74
CA ILE A 21 -18.26 -21.32 -34.14
C ILE A 21 -16.98 -21.66 -33.39
N SER A 22 -16.05 -22.23 -34.17
CA SER A 22 -14.59 -22.06 -34.14
C SER A 22 -13.88 -22.02 -32.78
N PHE A 23 -13.41 -23.21 -32.37
CA PHE A 23 -12.28 -23.38 -31.45
C PHE A 23 -10.99 -23.20 -32.26
N GLN A 24 -10.40 -22.00 -32.27
CA GLN A 24 -8.98 -21.79 -32.57
C GLN A 24 -8.56 -20.35 -32.23
N GLN A 25 -7.41 -20.23 -31.57
CA GLN A 25 -6.66 -19.01 -31.20
C GLN A 25 -7.10 -18.23 -29.95
N MET A 26 -6.85 -18.82 -28.77
CA MET A 26 -6.45 -18.07 -27.58
C MET A 26 -5.18 -18.70 -27.00
N ASN A 27 -4.06 -18.33 -27.60
CA ASN A 27 -2.73 -18.41 -27.02
C ASN A 27 -1.98 -17.17 -27.53
N ILE A 28 -1.15 -16.58 -26.66
CA ILE A 28 -0.30 -15.41 -26.88
C ILE A 28 -0.98 -14.06 -26.61
N LEU A 29 -1.15 -13.75 -25.32
CA LEU A 29 -0.74 -12.46 -24.73
C LEU A 29 -0.15 -12.75 -23.33
N SER A 30 0.88 -13.60 -23.33
CA SER A 30 1.98 -13.54 -22.38
C SER A 30 3.01 -12.63 -23.05
N GLY A 31 3.11 -11.38 -22.60
CA GLY A 31 3.98 -10.40 -23.23
C GLY A 31 4.45 -9.34 -22.23
N TYR A 32 5.58 -9.63 -21.60
CA TYR A 32 6.63 -8.67 -21.25
C TYR A 32 6.23 -7.44 -20.41
N PHE A 33 6.30 -7.60 -19.09
CA PHE A 33 6.79 -6.52 -18.23
C PHE A 33 8.33 -6.52 -18.31
N PRO A 34 9.00 -5.39 -18.58
CA PRO A 34 10.45 -5.33 -18.50
C PRO A 34 10.91 -5.53 -17.06
N SER A 35 11.77 -6.53 -16.86
CA SER A 35 12.59 -6.71 -15.66
C SER A 35 13.44 -5.45 -15.43
N PHE A 36 13.30 -4.82 -14.26
CA PHE A 36 13.98 -3.57 -13.90
C PHE A 36 15.44 -3.76 -13.45
N ARG A 37 16.12 -4.82 -13.89
CA ARG A 37 17.53 -5.08 -13.58
C ARG A 37 18.19 -5.79 -14.74
N ASP A 38 19.00 -5.03 -15.48
CA ASP A 38 20.34 -5.40 -15.97
C ASP A 38 20.84 -4.28 -16.88
N ALA A 39 21.65 -3.37 -16.33
CA ALA A 39 22.50 -2.47 -17.12
C ALA A 39 23.68 -2.01 -16.26
N VAL A 40 24.78 -2.76 -16.37
CA VAL A 40 26.12 -2.35 -15.94
C VAL A 40 27.05 -2.51 -17.14
N ASP A 41 27.63 -1.37 -17.52
CA ASP A 41 28.85 -1.11 -18.31
C ASP A 41 28.96 -1.57 -19.78
N ASP A 42 28.68 -0.63 -20.70
CA ASP A 42 29.48 -0.43 -21.93
C ASP A 42 29.49 1.07 -22.33
N PRO A 43 30.64 1.76 -22.38
CA PRO A 43 30.72 3.16 -22.77
C PRO A 43 31.25 3.30 -24.20
N SER A 44 30.35 3.40 -25.19
CA SER A 44 30.63 4.16 -26.42
C SER A 44 29.40 4.40 -27.30
N ASN A 45 29.30 5.65 -27.75
CA ASN A 45 28.57 6.18 -28.91
C ASN A 45 27.03 6.30 -28.90
N ASP A 46 26.65 7.58 -28.81
CA ASP A 46 25.82 8.35 -29.76
C ASP A 46 24.32 8.03 -29.94
N GLU A 47 23.54 9.05 -29.54
CA GLU A 47 22.29 9.52 -30.12
C GLU A 47 21.25 8.45 -30.50
N ASP A 48 20.37 8.12 -29.56
CA ASP A 48 18.99 7.76 -29.92
C ASP A 48 18.00 8.17 -28.83
N GLY A 49 16.83 8.60 -29.28
CA GLY A 49 15.78 9.24 -28.48
C GLY A 49 15.25 8.32 -27.38
N GLY A 50 15.73 8.54 -26.16
CA GLY A 50 15.07 8.06 -24.97
C GLY A 50 13.70 8.73 -24.86
N GLU A 51 12.63 8.01 -25.20
CA GLU A 51 11.34 8.18 -24.54
C GLU A 51 11.59 7.99 -23.05
N GLY A 52 11.90 9.10 -22.38
CA GLY A 52 11.87 9.16 -20.94
C GLY A 52 10.50 8.67 -20.53
N ILE A 53 10.46 7.55 -19.81
CA ILE A 53 9.28 7.18 -19.03
C ILE A 53 9.04 8.41 -18.16
N GLU A 54 8.04 9.21 -18.53
CA GLU A 54 7.48 10.24 -17.67
C GLU A 54 7.19 9.49 -16.37
N MET A 55 8.05 9.72 -15.38
CA MET A 55 7.83 9.25 -14.03
C MET A 55 6.40 9.65 -13.70
N ALA A 56 5.64 8.80 -12.99
CA ALA A 56 4.27 9.08 -12.60
C ALA A 56 4.23 10.25 -11.59
N ASP A 57 4.63 11.42 -12.07
CA ASP A 57 4.43 12.74 -11.53
C ASP A 57 2.93 12.92 -11.36
N PHE A 58 2.59 13.72 -10.35
CA PHE A 58 1.25 14.22 -10.05
C PHE A 58 0.27 14.06 -11.22
N ARG A 59 -0.58 13.03 -11.13
CA ARG A 59 -1.72 12.91 -12.05
C ARG A 59 -2.81 13.84 -11.53
N GLU A 60 -2.83 15.07 -12.04
CA GLU A 60 -3.87 16.03 -11.69
C GLU A 60 -5.22 15.57 -12.29
N PRO A 61 -6.26 15.39 -11.46
CA PRO A 61 -7.58 15.04 -11.97
C PRO A 61 -8.21 16.24 -12.67
N LYS A 62 -9.18 15.98 -13.54
CA LYS A 62 -10.04 17.03 -14.07
C LYS A 62 -10.92 17.60 -12.94
N ASP A 63 -11.01 18.92 -12.89
CA ASP A 63 -11.82 19.62 -11.88
C ASP A 63 -13.28 19.12 -11.89
N GLY A 64 -13.81 18.86 -10.70
CA GLY A 64 -15.18 18.38 -10.47
C GLY A 64 -15.46 16.90 -10.81
N THR A 65 -14.49 16.12 -11.31
CA THR A 65 -14.75 14.72 -11.68
C THR A 65 -14.67 13.76 -10.51
N ILE A 66 -13.81 14.03 -9.52
CA ILE A 66 -13.56 13.11 -8.40
C ILE A 66 -14.82 12.88 -7.57
N LYS A 67 -15.14 11.59 -7.32
CA LYS A 67 -16.30 11.15 -6.54
C LYS A 67 -15.94 10.45 -5.23
N SER A 68 -14.68 10.05 -5.04
CA SER A 68 -14.21 9.49 -3.77
C SER A 68 -12.75 9.81 -3.53
N ILE A 69 -12.35 9.81 -2.25
CA ILE A 69 -10.97 10.05 -1.85
C ILE A 69 -10.45 8.81 -1.13
N SER A 70 -9.32 8.28 -1.57
CA SER A 70 -8.63 7.16 -0.92
C SER A 70 -7.29 7.65 -0.38
N LEU A 71 -7.11 7.57 0.94
CA LEU A 71 -5.84 7.93 1.56
C LEU A 71 -4.95 6.69 1.70
N LEU A 72 -3.77 6.76 1.10
CA LEU A 72 -2.65 5.83 1.26
C LEU A 72 -1.55 6.45 2.12
N GLY A 73 -0.66 5.61 2.60
CA GLY A 73 0.57 6.07 3.23
C GLY A 73 1.12 5.01 4.15
N GLU A 74 2.41 5.07 4.38
CA GLU A 74 3.08 4.09 5.21
C GLU A 74 2.59 4.16 6.67
N ARG A 75 2.89 3.10 7.44
CA ARG A 75 2.78 3.21 8.90
C ARG A 75 3.61 4.41 9.36
N ASN A 76 3.18 5.10 10.41
CA ASN A 76 3.92 6.22 11.00
C ASN A 76 4.15 7.47 10.11
N SER A 77 3.45 7.61 8.97
CA SER A 77 3.54 8.79 8.07
C SER A 77 2.43 9.84 8.27
N GLY A 78 1.73 9.83 9.40
CA GLY A 78 0.69 10.84 9.70
C GLY A 78 -0.67 10.60 9.02
N THR A 79 -0.88 9.47 8.34
CA THR A 79 -2.17 9.16 7.68
C THR A 79 -3.38 9.17 8.62
N ARG A 80 -3.22 8.94 9.93
CA ARG A 80 -4.34 9.05 10.89
C ARG A 80 -4.83 10.50 11.02
N TRP A 81 -3.90 11.45 11.05
CA TRP A 81 -4.21 12.88 11.13
C TRP A 81 -4.92 13.34 9.87
N ILE A 82 -4.32 13.09 8.69
CA ILE A 82 -4.91 13.52 7.42
C ILE A 82 -6.24 12.81 7.14
N TYR A 83 -6.37 11.51 7.43
CA TYR A 83 -7.66 10.83 7.29
C TYR A 83 -8.75 11.49 8.14
N GLY A 84 -8.45 11.77 9.41
CA GLY A 84 -9.41 12.43 10.30
C GLY A 84 -9.79 13.82 9.80
N HIS A 85 -8.80 14.58 9.32
CA HIS A 85 -9.01 15.92 8.77
C HIS A 85 -9.90 15.90 7.52
N LEU A 86 -9.55 15.09 6.51
CA LEU A 86 -10.34 14.95 5.29
C LEU A 86 -11.73 14.41 5.58
N GLY A 87 -11.87 13.50 6.55
CA GLY A 87 -13.15 13.02 7.03
C GLY A 87 -14.06 14.12 7.58
N LEU A 88 -13.51 15.04 8.38
CA LEU A 88 -14.24 16.20 8.88
C LEU A 88 -14.59 17.20 7.77
N CYS A 89 -13.74 17.31 6.75
CA CYS A 89 -13.92 18.25 5.66
C CYS A 89 -14.90 17.79 4.58
N PHE A 90 -14.84 16.53 4.14
CA PHE A 90 -15.50 16.10 2.90
C PHE A 90 -16.47 14.92 3.06
N ASN A 91 -16.38 14.14 4.14
CA ASN A 91 -17.18 12.92 4.34
C ASN A 91 -18.69 13.15 4.56
N HIS A 92 -19.14 14.40 4.47
CA HIS A 92 -20.55 14.77 4.48
C HIS A 92 -21.18 14.73 3.08
N THR A 93 -20.36 14.64 2.02
CA THR A 93 -20.83 14.64 0.62
C THR A 93 -20.17 13.56 -0.22
N ILE A 94 -18.85 13.37 -0.09
CA ILE A 94 -18.10 12.33 -0.80
C ILE A 94 -17.40 11.41 0.20
N PRO A 95 -17.33 10.10 -0.07
CA PRO A 95 -16.69 9.18 0.85
C PRO A 95 -15.17 9.39 0.90
N VAL A 96 -14.63 9.35 2.12
CA VAL A 96 -13.19 9.36 2.40
C VAL A 96 -12.80 8.00 2.97
N HIS A 97 -12.02 7.23 2.20
CA HIS A 97 -11.65 5.86 2.50
C HIS A 97 -10.27 5.75 3.14
N ARG A 98 -10.10 4.72 3.99
CA ARG A 98 -8.80 4.25 4.50
C ARG A 98 -8.21 3.14 3.64
N SER A 99 -8.69 2.99 2.43
CA SER A 99 -8.36 1.90 1.53
C SER A 99 -8.52 2.35 0.10
N LEU A 100 -7.68 1.82 -0.78
CA LEU A 100 -7.86 1.92 -2.23
C LEU A 100 -8.29 0.54 -2.76
N SER A 101 -7.34 -0.37 -2.93
CA SER A 101 -7.60 -1.80 -3.18
C SER A 101 -7.54 -2.63 -1.87
N ARG A 102 -6.74 -2.13 -0.91
CA ARG A 102 -6.53 -2.68 0.43
C ARG A 102 -6.44 -1.57 1.45
N TYR A 103 -6.38 -1.92 2.73
CA TYR A 103 -6.07 -0.95 3.77
C TYR A 103 -4.79 -0.17 3.47
N LYS A 104 -4.84 1.13 3.74
CA LYS A 104 -3.91 2.19 3.30
C LYS A 104 -2.41 1.98 3.52
N HIS A 105 -2.02 1.07 4.42
CA HIS A 105 -0.63 0.82 4.77
C HIS A 105 0.02 -0.29 3.94
N TRP A 106 -0.79 -1.09 3.24
CA TRP A 106 -0.35 -2.28 2.53
C TRP A 106 -0.13 -2.00 1.05
N PHE A 107 0.63 -2.86 0.38
CA PHE A 107 0.80 -2.83 -1.07
C PHE A 107 -0.57 -2.85 -1.74
N GLN A 108 -0.74 -1.97 -2.70
CA GLN A 108 -1.94 -1.85 -3.49
C GLN A 108 -1.75 -2.64 -4.79
N TYR A 109 -2.84 -3.13 -5.36
CA TYR A 109 -2.87 -3.62 -6.75
C TYR A 109 -4.10 -3.05 -7.42
N ASP A 110 -4.05 -2.92 -8.75
CA ASP A 110 -5.26 -2.53 -9.47
C ASP A 110 -6.35 -3.60 -9.26
N SER A 111 -7.58 -3.13 -9.10
CA SER A 111 -8.71 -3.97 -8.78
C SER A 111 -10.01 -3.29 -9.20
N SER A 112 -10.92 -4.09 -9.75
CA SER A 112 -12.30 -3.67 -10.01
C SER A 112 -13.06 -3.22 -8.76
N LYS A 113 -12.53 -3.48 -7.56
CA LYS A 113 -13.09 -3.01 -6.28
C LYS A 113 -12.80 -1.53 -5.98
N ILE A 114 -11.84 -0.91 -6.67
CA ILE A 114 -11.55 0.51 -6.51
C ILE A 114 -12.77 1.30 -7.01
N HIS A 115 -13.25 2.27 -6.23
CA HIS A 115 -14.40 3.08 -6.62
C HIS A 115 -14.07 3.92 -7.87
N PRO A 116 -14.99 4.05 -8.85
CA PRO A 116 -14.77 4.94 -10.00
C PRO A 116 -14.53 6.39 -9.58
N HIS A 117 -13.78 7.13 -10.41
CA HIS A 117 -13.44 8.54 -10.17
C HIS A 117 -12.76 8.78 -8.80
N THR A 118 -11.83 7.90 -8.44
CA THR A 118 -11.08 8.01 -7.18
C THR A 118 -9.92 8.97 -7.31
N LEU A 119 -9.77 9.84 -6.31
CA LEU A 119 -8.53 10.54 -6.02
C LEU A 119 -7.74 9.72 -4.99
N SER A 120 -6.56 9.24 -5.38
CA SER A 120 -5.62 8.58 -4.48
C SER A 120 -4.66 9.63 -3.91
N ILE A 121 -4.57 9.72 -2.57
CA ILE A 121 -3.65 10.64 -1.89
C ILE A 121 -2.67 9.80 -1.07
N ALA A 122 -1.38 9.87 -1.36
CA ALA A 122 -0.34 9.12 -0.64
C ALA A 122 0.48 10.01 0.30
N MET A 123 0.55 9.63 1.57
CA MET A 123 1.32 10.35 2.59
C MET A 123 2.65 9.65 2.85
N PHE A 124 3.74 10.39 2.63
CA PHE A 124 5.11 9.96 2.90
C PHE A 124 5.72 10.79 4.01
N ARG A 125 6.71 10.23 4.69
CA ARG A 125 7.46 10.90 5.75
C ARG A 125 8.94 10.77 5.43
N ASP A 126 9.75 11.74 5.84
CA ASP A 126 11.19 11.70 5.60
C ASP A 126 11.78 10.35 6.05
N PRO A 127 12.70 9.74 5.26
CA PRO A 127 13.12 8.36 5.48
C PRO A 127 13.80 8.14 6.83
N LEU A 128 14.50 9.13 7.37
CA LEU A 128 15.20 9.05 8.66
C LEU A 128 14.17 9.01 9.81
N SER A 129 13.31 10.03 9.89
CA SER A 129 12.25 10.10 10.91
C SER A 129 11.22 9.00 10.78
N TRP A 130 10.91 8.56 9.56
CA TRP A 130 10.02 7.43 9.34
C TRP A 130 10.62 6.14 9.90
N THR A 131 11.88 5.85 9.56
CA THR A 131 12.56 4.62 10.01
C THR A 131 12.72 4.64 11.52
N TRP A 132 13.12 5.78 12.10
CA TRP A 132 13.18 5.95 13.54
C TRP A 132 11.80 5.77 14.21
N ALA A 133 10.73 6.30 13.61
CA ALA A 133 9.37 6.09 14.11
C ALA A 133 8.88 4.65 13.98
N MET A 134 9.26 3.96 12.91
CA MET A 134 8.99 2.54 12.73
C MET A 134 9.73 1.69 13.76
N LYS A 135 10.98 2.02 14.09
CA LYS A 135 11.74 1.35 15.15
C LYS A 135 11.09 1.51 16.53
N GLU A 136 10.62 2.72 16.85
CA GLU A 136 9.94 2.99 18.12
C GLU A 136 8.53 2.39 18.20
N VAL A 137 7.82 2.33 17.08
CA VAL A 137 6.41 1.89 17.02
C VAL A 137 6.17 0.96 15.81
N PRO A 138 6.73 -0.27 15.82
CA PRO A 138 6.67 -1.20 14.69
C PRO A 138 5.33 -1.96 14.65
N HIS A 139 4.26 -1.25 14.28
CA HIS A 139 2.92 -1.83 14.19
C HIS A 139 2.86 -3.07 13.28
N HIS A 140 2.33 -4.17 13.82
CA HIS A 140 2.20 -5.47 13.14
C HIS A 140 3.53 -6.17 12.80
N ALA A 141 4.67 -5.62 13.22
CA ALA A 141 5.98 -6.20 12.97
C ALA A 141 6.55 -6.82 14.26
N SER A 142 5.97 -7.95 14.65
CA SER A 142 6.26 -8.63 15.92
C SER A 142 7.74 -8.96 16.19
N ALA A 143 8.44 -9.53 15.21
CA ALA A 143 9.88 -9.80 15.24
C ALA A 143 10.80 -8.57 15.18
N HIS A 144 10.27 -7.35 15.02
CA HIS A 144 11.04 -6.10 14.93
C HIS A 144 10.79 -5.16 16.13
N VAL A 145 10.13 -5.64 17.19
CA VAL A 145 9.89 -4.87 18.41
C VAL A 145 11.12 -4.88 19.31
N ASP A 146 11.39 -3.73 19.94
CA ASP A 146 12.44 -3.55 20.95
C ASP A 146 13.87 -3.88 20.45
N LEU A 147 14.11 -3.80 19.14
CA LEU A 147 15.44 -3.96 18.55
C LEU A 147 16.26 -2.66 18.63
N PRO A 148 17.60 -2.74 18.83
CA PRO A 148 18.52 -1.65 18.53
C PRO A 148 18.37 -1.19 17.08
N TRP A 149 18.72 0.07 16.78
CA TRP A 149 18.47 0.63 15.45
C TRP A 149 19.20 -0.16 14.36
N GLU A 150 20.43 -0.62 14.63
CA GLU A 150 21.28 -1.39 13.72
C GLU A 150 20.58 -2.68 13.33
N SER A 151 20.13 -3.43 14.34
CA SER A 151 19.39 -4.67 14.16
C SER A 151 18.07 -4.41 13.44
N PHE A 152 17.39 -3.31 13.75
CA PHE A 152 16.10 -2.99 13.15
C PHE A 152 16.22 -2.72 11.64
N VAL A 153 17.24 -1.97 11.22
CA VAL A 153 17.42 -1.58 9.80
C VAL A 153 18.14 -2.61 8.96
N THR A 154 18.84 -3.59 9.57
CA THR A 154 19.56 -4.65 8.85
C THR A 154 18.83 -5.99 8.85
N LYS A 155 17.91 -6.23 9.80
CA LYS A 155 17.18 -7.49 9.90
C LYS A 155 16.23 -7.67 8.72
N GLU A 156 16.18 -8.90 8.22
CA GLU A 156 15.23 -9.36 7.22
C GLU A 156 13.78 -9.07 7.64
N TRP A 157 13.00 -8.46 6.75
CA TRP A 157 11.64 -8.01 7.04
C TRP A 157 10.64 -9.17 7.04
N THR A 158 10.69 -9.98 8.09
CA THR A 158 9.81 -11.14 8.26
C THR A 158 9.64 -11.56 9.70
N THR A 159 8.83 -12.59 9.92
CA THR A 159 8.72 -13.36 11.15
C THR A 159 8.53 -14.83 10.80
N GLU A 160 8.80 -15.73 11.75
CA GLU A 160 8.44 -17.14 11.56
C GLU A 160 6.93 -17.26 11.31
N ARG A 161 6.55 -17.95 10.24
CA ARG A 161 5.16 -18.26 9.96
C ARG A 161 4.66 -19.32 10.93
N LEU A 162 3.80 -18.95 11.88
CA LEU A 162 3.37 -19.85 12.96
C LEU A 162 2.60 -21.10 12.48
N PHE A 163 2.62 -22.14 13.31
CA PHE A 163 1.97 -23.44 13.01
C PHE A 163 0.50 -23.32 12.59
N LYS A 164 -0.30 -22.51 13.30
CA LYS A 164 -1.73 -22.29 13.00
C LYS A 164 -1.94 -21.76 11.58
N ASP A 165 -1.07 -20.86 11.13
CA ASP A 165 -1.12 -20.28 9.78
C ASP A 165 -0.78 -21.33 8.71
N ARG A 166 0.27 -22.12 8.96
CA ARG A 166 0.70 -23.22 8.07
C ARG A 166 -0.37 -24.30 7.92
N GLU A 167 -0.95 -24.76 9.02
CA GLU A 167 -1.98 -25.81 8.99
C GLU A 167 -3.28 -25.32 8.36
N TRP A 168 -3.67 -24.08 8.63
CA TRP A 168 -4.83 -23.48 7.97
C TRP A 168 -4.66 -23.48 6.46
N PHE A 169 -3.50 -23.07 5.94
CA PHE A 169 -3.26 -23.04 4.50
C PHE A 169 -3.26 -24.45 3.89
N LYS A 170 -2.62 -25.43 4.54
CA LYS A 170 -2.65 -26.83 4.10
C LYS A 170 -4.09 -27.35 4.01
N HIS A 171 -4.93 -27.03 4.99
CA HIS A 171 -6.32 -27.44 5.02
C HIS A 171 -7.16 -26.74 3.94
N HIS A 172 -6.97 -25.42 3.78
CA HIS A 172 -7.64 -24.63 2.75
C HIS A 172 -7.35 -25.17 1.35
N ARG A 173 -6.07 -25.43 1.04
CA ARG A 173 -5.63 -25.98 -0.25
C ARG A 173 -6.25 -27.34 -0.55
N LYS A 174 -6.43 -28.20 0.47
CA LYS A 174 -7.06 -29.51 0.31
C LYS A 174 -8.57 -29.43 0.01
N MET A 175 -9.28 -28.45 0.60
CA MET A 175 -10.73 -28.36 0.46
C MET A 175 -11.19 -27.56 -0.75
N ASN A 176 -10.56 -26.42 -1.01
CA ASN A 176 -11.09 -25.44 -1.97
C ASN A 176 -10.40 -25.51 -3.34
N ASN A 177 -9.27 -26.21 -3.43
CA ASN A 177 -8.38 -26.23 -4.60
C ASN A 177 -8.00 -24.81 -5.12
N ASP A 178 -8.23 -23.78 -4.30
CA ASP A 178 -7.98 -22.38 -4.60
C ASP A 178 -6.73 -21.90 -3.86
N THR A 179 -5.86 -21.24 -4.61
CA THR A 179 -4.62 -20.63 -4.11
C THR A 179 -4.57 -19.12 -4.37
N GLY A 180 -5.72 -18.53 -4.74
CA GLY A 180 -5.87 -17.12 -5.01
C GLY A 180 -5.67 -16.23 -3.79
N ARG A 181 -6.36 -15.10 -3.77
CA ARG A 181 -6.19 -14.04 -2.76
C ARG A 181 -6.97 -14.33 -1.47
N ILE A 182 -6.58 -15.38 -0.77
CA ILE A 182 -7.31 -15.97 0.37
C ILE A 182 -6.91 -15.42 1.75
N CYS A 183 -5.83 -14.62 1.82
CA CYS A 183 -5.31 -14.12 3.08
C CYS A 183 -5.92 -12.78 3.48
N GLN A 184 -5.52 -12.31 4.67
CA GLN A 184 -5.78 -10.94 5.11
C GLN A 184 -5.60 -9.94 3.97
N GLU A 185 -6.53 -8.99 3.86
CA GLU A 185 -6.47 -7.91 2.88
C GLU A 185 -6.38 -8.41 1.42
N ASN A 186 -6.86 -9.62 1.11
CA ASN A 186 -6.81 -10.20 -0.23
C ASN A 186 -5.37 -10.35 -0.78
N PHE A 187 -4.42 -10.74 0.05
CA PHE A 187 -3.11 -11.19 -0.43
C PHE A 187 -3.14 -12.70 -0.77
N HIS A 188 -2.25 -13.13 -1.65
CA HIS A 188 -1.89 -14.54 -1.80
C HIS A 188 -1.04 -14.99 -0.61
N TYR A 189 -1.01 -16.29 -0.37
CA TYR A 189 -0.29 -16.86 0.77
C TYR A 189 1.22 -16.57 0.79
N HIS A 190 1.87 -16.51 -0.37
CA HIS A 190 3.29 -16.18 -0.50
C HIS A 190 3.58 -14.67 -0.41
N GLU A 191 2.59 -13.79 -0.61
CA GLU A 191 2.79 -12.34 -0.59
C GLU A 191 2.89 -11.76 0.84
N LEU A 192 2.52 -12.52 1.88
CA LEU A 192 2.60 -12.05 3.27
C LEU A 192 2.79 -13.16 4.32
N VAL A 193 3.27 -12.73 5.49
CA VAL A 193 3.27 -13.47 6.75
C VAL A 193 2.70 -12.55 7.84
N SER A 194 1.59 -12.84 8.50
CA SER A 194 0.80 -14.07 8.49
C SER A 194 -0.40 -13.97 7.56
N CYS A 195 -0.85 -15.10 7.01
CA CYS A 195 -2.09 -15.15 6.24
C CYS A 195 -3.32 -14.96 7.15
N LEU A 196 -3.27 -15.49 8.38
CA LEU A 196 -4.28 -15.31 9.43
C LEU A 196 -4.01 -14.06 10.29
N THR A 197 -5.07 -13.33 10.67
CA THR A 197 -4.99 -12.17 11.57
C THR A 197 -4.56 -12.50 12.98
N ARG A 198 -4.90 -13.69 13.49
CA ARG A 198 -4.51 -14.13 14.84
C ARG A 198 -3.91 -15.53 14.79
N PRO A 199 -2.64 -15.64 14.36
CA PRO A 199 -1.97 -16.93 14.14
C PRO A 199 -1.41 -17.55 15.42
N TYR A 200 -1.42 -16.82 16.54
CA TYR A 200 -0.95 -17.33 17.82
C TYR A 200 -1.94 -18.34 18.42
N PRO A 201 -1.47 -19.32 19.22
CA PRO A 201 -2.34 -20.19 20.01
C PRO A 201 -3.25 -19.39 20.93
N ASP A 202 -4.41 -19.95 21.24
CA ASP A 202 -5.34 -19.34 22.18
C ASP A 202 -4.69 -19.24 23.56
N GLY A 203 -4.88 -18.11 24.23
CA GLY A 203 -4.20 -17.82 25.50
C GLY A 203 -2.72 -17.45 25.40
N TYR A 204 -2.12 -17.38 24.19
CA TYR A 204 -0.73 -16.91 24.04
C TYR A 204 -0.55 -15.44 24.47
N TRP A 205 -1.58 -14.62 24.24
CA TRP A 205 -1.65 -13.22 24.67
C TRP A 205 -2.68 -13.10 25.80
N GLY A 206 -2.42 -12.25 26.79
CA GLY A 206 -3.28 -12.03 27.94
C GLY A 206 -2.59 -11.20 29.02
N ASP A 207 -3.09 -11.20 30.24
CA ASP A 207 -2.50 -10.41 31.34
C ASP A 207 -1.04 -10.80 31.62
N HIS A 208 -0.70 -12.08 31.43
CA HIS A 208 0.65 -12.62 31.58
C HIS A 208 1.59 -12.24 30.42
N ARG A 209 1.05 -11.81 29.28
CA ARG A 209 1.81 -11.41 28.09
C ARG A 209 1.03 -10.37 27.32
N LYS A 210 1.27 -9.10 27.65
CA LYS A 210 0.68 -7.97 26.93
C LYS A 210 1.40 -7.79 25.60
N HIS A 211 0.64 -7.74 24.51
CA HIS A 211 1.20 -7.32 23.22
C HIS A 211 1.31 -5.80 23.17
N LYS A 212 2.38 -5.29 22.56
CA LYS A 212 2.48 -3.89 22.11
C LYS A 212 2.17 -3.82 20.61
N TYR A 213 1.83 -2.65 20.10
CA TYR A 213 1.79 -2.33 18.66
C TYR A 213 1.16 -3.40 17.75
N SER A 214 0.06 -4.03 18.18
CA SER A 214 -0.61 -5.10 17.44
C SER A 214 0.27 -6.33 17.11
N GLN A 215 1.25 -6.66 17.96
CA GLN A 215 2.11 -7.87 17.80
C GLN A 215 1.30 -9.16 17.66
N HIS A 216 0.09 -9.21 18.22
CA HIS A 216 -0.82 -10.35 18.10
C HIS A 216 -1.40 -10.54 16.68
N GLN A 217 -1.15 -9.60 15.77
CA GLN A 217 -1.59 -9.61 14.37
C GLN A 217 -0.41 -9.30 13.43
N PRO A 218 0.52 -10.24 13.24
CA PRO A 218 1.72 -10.01 12.44
C PRO A 218 1.35 -9.84 10.97
N PHE A 219 1.92 -8.80 10.34
CA PHE A 219 1.69 -8.44 8.96
C PHE A 219 2.98 -7.93 8.31
N TYR A 220 3.69 -8.88 7.71
CA TYR A 220 4.93 -8.73 6.94
C TYR A 220 4.62 -9.00 5.49
N GLU A 221 4.78 -7.99 4.66
CA GLU A 221 4.64 -8.13 3.22
C GLU A 221 5.95 -8.61 2.64
N MET A 222 5.87 -9.61 1.77
CA MET A 222 7.02 -10.19 1.08
C MET A 222 7.38 -9.35 -0.15
N THR A 223 8.49 -9.69 -0.79
CA THR A 223 8.98 -9.02 -2.00
C THR A 223 7.89 -9.00 -3.08
N VAL A 224 7.60 -7.80 -3.60
CA VAL A 224 6.56 -7.63 -4.61
C VAL A 224 6.95 -8.40 -5.87
N ASN A 225 5.96 -9.08 -6.47
CA ASN A 225 6.14 -9.91 -7.67
C ASN A 225 7.11 -11.10 -7.52
N ASP A 226 7.48 -11.48 -6.29
CA ASP A 226 8.26 -12.69 -6.03
C ASP A 226 7.32 -13.90 -5.83
N PRO A 227 7.31 -14.89 -6.76
CA PRO A 227 6.39 -16.02 -6.68
C PRO A 227 6.72 -16.99 -5.54
N GLU A 228 7.93 -16.94 -5.00
CA GLU A 228 8.38 -17.78 -3.88
C GLU A 228 8.06 -17.13 -2.52
N GLY A 229 7.67 -15.85 -2.52
CA GLY A 229 7.37 -15.10 -1.31
C GLY A 229 8.61 -14.78 -0.48
N LYS A 230 9.74 -14.46 -1.14
CA LYS A 230 10.96 -14.09 -0.43
C LYS A 230 10.74 -12.82 0.41
N PRO A 231 11.17 -12.80 1.68
CA PRO A 231 11.12 -11.59 2.48
C PRO A 231 12.11 -10.54 1.95
N TYR A 232 11.86 -9.28 2.24
CA TYR A 232 12.83 -8.23 1.94
C TYR A 232 14.06 -8.39 2.83
N ALA A 233 15.26 -8.18 2.26
CA ALA A 233 16.52 -8.21 3.00
C ALA A 233 16.52 -7.28 4.23
N ASN A 234 15.77 -6.17 4.18
CA ASN A 234 15.48 -5.31 5.31
C ASN A 234 14.30 -4.36 5.05
N ILE A 235 13.93 -3.58 6.09
CA ILE A 235 12.85 -2.60 6.03
C ILE A 235 13.08 -1.47 5.01
N LEU A 236 14.34 -1.08 4.75
CA LEU A 236 14.65 -0.02 3.77
C LEU A 236 14.32 -0.45 2.35
N LYS A 237 14.62 -1.72 2.01
CA LYS A 237 14.21 -2.29 0.72
C LYS A 237 12.68 -2.41 0.59
N MET A 238 12.01 -2.86 1.65
CA MET A 238 10.54 -2.90 1.67
C MET A 238 9.91 -1.52 1.46
N ARG A 239 10.47 -0.48 2.10
CA ARG A 239 10.02 0.91 1.94
C ARG A 239 10.21 1.42 0.51
N ALA A 240 11.36 1.18 -0.09
CA ALA A 240 11.64 1.63 -1.46
C ALA A 240 10.57 1.09 -2.43
N ASP A 241 10.24 -0.20 -2.33
CA ASP A 241 9.20 -0.81 -3.16
C ASP A 241 7.79 -0.36 -2.75
N LYS A 242 7.58 -0.01 -1.48
CA LYS A 242 6.31 0.60 -1.03
C LYS A 242 6.06 1.94 -1.72
N ILE A 243 7.08 2.77 -1.83
CA ILE A 243 6.98 4.07 -2.53
C ILE A 243 6.64 3.84 -3.99
N ARG A 244 7.39 2.97 -4.68
CA ARG A 244 7.13 2.63 -6.08
C ARG A 244 5.72 2.13 -6.30
N ASN A 245 5.24 1.23 -5.45
CA ASN A 245 3.88 0.69 -5.54
C ASN A 245 2.78 1.74 -5.27
N PHE A 246 3.00 2.68 -4.36
CA PHE A 246 2.02 3.75 -4.11
C PHE A 246 1.97 4.73 -5.27
N VAL A 247 3.13 5.09 -5.84
CA VAL A 247 3.22 5.93 -7.05
C VAL A 247 2.55 5.23 -8.24
N GLU A 248 2.77 3.93 -8.42
CA GLU A 248 2.13 3.11 -9.46
C GLU A 248 0.59 3.16 -9.39
N SER A 249 0.01 3.40 -8.21
CA SER A 249 -1.46 3.51 -8.06
C SER A 249 -2.09 4.63 -8.90
N ALA A 250 -1.30 5.60 -9.39
CA ALA A 250 -1.73 6.61 -10.35
C ALA A 250 -2.23 6.02 -11.68
N THR A 251 -1.79 4.81 -12.02
CA THR A 251 -2.12 4.10 -13.27
C THR A 251 -3.35 3.20 -13.16
N TYR A 252 -3.91 3.04 -11.96
CA TYR A 252 -5.02 2.12 -11.73
C TYR A 252 -6.30 2.58 -12.43
N SER A 253 -7.05 1.62 -12.95
CA SER A 253 -8.16 1.86 -13.90
C SER A 253 -9.27 2.79 -13.39
N ASN A 254 -9.49 2.86 -12.07
CA ASN A 254 -10.49 3.74 -11.45
C ASN A 254 -9.90 4.94 -10.69
N VAL A 255 -8.58 5.14 -10.78
CA VAL A 255 -7.89 6.29 -10.21
C VAL A 255 -7.78 7.37 -11.29
N GLU A 256 -8.41 8.52 -11.05
CA GLU A 256 -8.40 9.66 -11.98
C GLU A 256 -7.44 10.76 -11.55
N GLY A 257 -7.00 10.73 -10.30
CA GLY A 257 -5.98 11.63 -9.78
C GLY A 257 -5.11 10.95 -8.74
N PHE A 258 -3.84 11.32 -8.73
CA PHE A 258 -2.86 10.87 -7.75
C PHE A 258 -2.05 12.06 -7.23
N TRP A 259 -2.11 12.27 -5.93
CA TRP A 259 -1.29 13.27 -5.25
C TRP A 259 -0.47 12.61 -4.16
N HIS A 260 0.79 12.99 -4.03
CA HIS A 260 1.60 12.63 -2.88
C HIS A 260 1.94 13.87 -2.05
N TYR A 261 2.03 13.69 -0.73
CA TYR A 261 2.42 14.75 0.18
C TYR A 261 3.49 14.24 1.15
N GLN A 262 4.46 15.12 1.40
CA GLN A 262 5.42 14.96 2.48
C GLN A 262 4.77 15.44 3.78
N TYR A 263 4.85 14.60 4.80
CA TYR A 263 4.29 14.87 6.13
C TYR A 263 4.87 16.17 6.70
N GLU A 264 6.18 16.37 6.54
CA GLU A 264 6.92 17.55 6.99
C GLU A 264 6.44 18.82 6.29
N GLU A 265 6.18 18.77 4.99
CA GLU A 265 5.73 19.92 4.22
C GLU A 265 4.30 20.34 4.61
N LEU A 266 3.41 19.37 4.85
CA LEU A 266 2.06 19.64 5.36
C LEU A 266 2.07 20.19 6.79
N LEU A 267 3.05 19.82 7.61
CA LEU A 267 3.24 20.47 8.90
C LEU A 267 3.72 21.91 8.72
N LYS A 268 4.67 22.15 7.82
CA LYS A 268 5.28 23.47 7.60
C LYS A 268 4.32 24.48 6.98
N THR A 269 3.48 24.04 6.04
CA THR A 269 2.60 24.92 5.26
C THR A 269 1.14 24.90 5.72
N GLY A 270 0.77 23.92 6.54
CA GLY A 270 -0.62 23.68 6.92
C GLY A 270 -1.40 22.89 5.87
N THR A 271 -2.73 22.85 6.01
CA THR A 271 -3.61 22.03 5.15
C THR A 271 -4.50 22.84 4.20
N GLU A 272 -4.31 24.16 4.09
CA GLU A 272 -5.17 25.02 3.27
C GLU A 272 -5.11 24.64 1.79
N ASP A 273 -3.90 24.48 1.24
CA ASP A 273 -3.70 24.11 -0.16
C ASP A 273 -4.34 22.76 -0.48
N LEU A 274 -4.03 21.73 0.32
CA LEU A 274 -4.64 20.40 0.19
C LEU A 274 -6.16 20.46 0.15
N VAL A 275 -6.78 21.15 1.11
CA VAL A 275 -8.24 21.25 1.18
C VAL A 275 -8.79 22.00 -0.04
N THR A 276 -8.15 23.08 -0.46
CA THR A 276 -8.57 23.87 -1.63
C THR A 276 -8.45 23.08 -2.93
N LYS A 277 -7.36 22.32 -3.11
CA LYS A 277 -7.19 21.40 -4.23
C LYS A 277 -8.28 20.34 -4.26
N ILE A 278 -8.64 19.76 -3.11
CA ILE A 278 -9.74 18.79 -3.03
C ILE A 278 -11.07 19.44 -3.40
N GLU A 279 -11.38 20.66 -2.92
CA GLU A 279 -12.61 21.35 -3.31
C GLU A 279 -12.70 21.54 -4.83
N ARG A 280 -11.57 21.88 -5.47
CA ARG A 280 -11.46 22.04 -6.92
C ARG A 280 -11.67 20.72 -7.66
N ALA A 281 -10.92 19.68 -7.27
CA ALA A 281 -10.96 18.36 -7.91
C ALA A 281 -12.33 17.68 -7.79
N THR A 282 -13.05 17.92 -6.70
CA THR A 282 -14.34 17.27 -6.40
C THR A 282 -15.55 18.13 -6.76
N GLY A 283 -15.38 19.45 -6.86
CA GLY A 283 -16.47 20.42 -6.93
C GLY A 283 -17.25 20.56 -5.62
N VAL A 284 -16.81 19.93 -4.54
CA VAL A 284 -17.48 19.91 -3.24
C VAL A 284 -16.81 20.88 -2.28
N LYS A 285 -17.60 21.73 -1.63
CA LYS A 285 -17.09 22.62 -0.57
C LYS A 285 -16.85 21.87 0.73
N ARG A 286 -15.78 22.23 1.44
CA ARG A 286 -15.47 21.69 2.75
C ARG A 286 -16.58 22.02 3.74
N ASN A 287 -16.76 21.17 4.75
CA ASN A 287 -17.77 21.37 5.78
C ASN A 287 -17.48 22.68 6.57
N PRO A 288 -18.35 23.70 6.52
CA PRO A 288 -18.04 25.01 7.09
C PRO A 288 -17.99 25.03 8.62
N LYS A 289 -18.57 24.02 9.28
CA LYS A 289 -18.64 23.93 10.75
C LYS A 289 -17.59 22.97 11.33
N LYS A 290 -17.32 21.86 10.63
CA LYS A 290 -16.46 20.77 11.11
C LYS A 290 -15.04 20.82 10.55
N CYS A 291 -14.86 21.32 9.33
CA CYS A 291 -13.54 21.46 8.73
C CYS A 291 -12.84 22.67 9.33
N LYS A 292 -11.74 22.44 10.05
CA LYS A 292 -10.81 23.48 10.47
C LYS A 292 -9.50 23.25 9.73
N ILE A 293 -9.06 24.25 8.97
CA ILE A 293 -7.74 24.23 8.35
C ILE A 293 -6.70 24.15 9.48
N TYR A 294 -5.73 23.26 9.31
CA TYR A 294 -4.58 23.22 10.21
C TYR A 294 -3.57 24.23 9.70
N GLU A 295 -3.25 25.21 10.55
CA GLU A 295 -2.15 26.14 10.32
C GLU A 295 -0.80 25.42 10.34
N PRO A 296 0.27 26.06 9.82
CA PRO A 296 1.64 25.66 10.06
C PRO A 296 1.89 25.25 11.53
N GLN A 297 2.51 24.09 11.71
CA GLN A 297 2.84 23.48 12.99
C GLN A 297 4.35 23.35 13.10
N ASP A 298 4.92 24.00 14.11
CA ASP A 298 6.29 23.71 14.54
C ASP A 298 6.29 22.48 15.44
N ARG A 299 6.95 21.40 14.99
CA ARG A 299 7.09 20.16 15.75
C ARG A 299 8.54 19.94 16.09
N ARG A 300 8.79 19.59 17.36
CA ARG A 300 10.11 19.17 17.82
C ARG A 300 10.63 18.02 16.96
N LYS A 301 11.82 18.21 16.39
CA LYS A 301 12.56 17.17 15.69
C LYS A 301 13.00 16.10 16.70
N ARG A 302 13.01 14.85 16.26
CA ARG A 302 13.50 13.75 17.10
C ARG A 302 15.02 13.79 17.09
N GLU A 303 15.60 13.63 18.27
CA GLU A 303 17.02 13.33 18.41
C GLU A 303 17.25 11.89 17.91
N MET A 304 18.29 11.71 17.11
CA MET A 304 18.69 10.44 16.51
C MET A 304 20.21 10.33 16.62
N ASP A 305 20.71 9.09 16.72
CA ASP A 305 22.14 8.82 16.80
C ASP A 305 22.83 9.20 15.48
N GLN A 306 24.03 9.79 15.55
CA GLN A 306 24.75 10.20 14.34
C GLN A 306 25.09 8.99 13.45
N ASP A 307 25.48 7.86 14.05
CA ASP A 307 25.77 6.63 13.33
C ASP A 307 24.55 6.09 12.57
N PHE A 308 23.34 6.27 13.13
CA PHE A 308 22.09 5.94 12.45
C PHE A 308 21.87 6.86 11.25
N ILE A 309 22.08 8.17 11.41
CA ILE A 309 21.92 9.15 10.33
C ILE A 309 22.87 8.81 9.18
N ASP A 310 24.14 8.56 9.47
CA ASP A 310 25.16 8.24 8.48
C ASP A 310 24.82 6.92 7.75
N TYR A 311 24.45 5.88 8.49
CA TYR A 311 24.00 4.61 7.90
C TYR A 311 22.81 4.82 6.95
N MET A 312 21.80 5.59 7.38
CA MET A 312 20.61 5.86 6.58
C MET A 312 20.93 6.64 5.30
N ILE A 313 21.81 7.63 5.37
CA ILE A 313 22.27 8.39 4.18
C ILE A 313 22.91 7.46 3.14
N ASP A 314 23.60 6.42 3.58
CA ASP A 314 24.31 5.51 2.69
C ASP A 314 23.46 4.34 2.17
N HIS A 315 22.44 3.90 2.92
CA HIS A 315 21.71 2.66 2.62
C HIS A 315 20.27 2.86 2.13
N VAL A 316 19.69 4.07 2.29
CA VAL A 316 18.39 4.40 1.71
C VAL A 316 18.46 4.40 0.19
N ASP A 317 17.42 3.87 -0.44
CA ASP A 317 17.21 3.93 -1.88
C ASP A 317 16.73 5.34 -2.26
N TRP A 318 17.67 6.24 -2.52
CA TRP A 318 17.37 7.64 -2.80
C TRP A 318 16.64 7.86 -4.13
N ASP A 319 16.73 6.91 -5.06
CA ASP A 319 15.97 6.96 -6.31
C ASP A 319 14.48 6.74 -6.04
N ALA A 320 14.13 5.79 -5.16
CA ALA A 320 12.75 5.62 -4.70
C ALA A 320 12.25 6.84 -3.94
N GLU A 321 13.06 7.39 -3.01
CA GLU A 321 12.67 8.56 -2.21
C GLU A 321 12.50 9.83 -3.08
N ALA A 322 13.25 9.95 -4.18
CA ALA A 322 13.13 11.04 -5.14
C ALA A 322 11.76 11.06 -5.84
N LEU A 323 11.13 9.90 -6.05
CA LEU A 323 9.77 9.80 -6.62
C LEU A 323 8.72 10.53 -5.78
N VAL A 324 9.00 10.78 -4.49
CA VAL A 324 8.09 11.47 -3.57
C VAL A 324 8.70 12.77 -3.04
N GLY A 325 9.72 13.27 -3.73
CA GLY A 325 10.32 14.60 -3.54
C GLY A 325 11.39 14.70 -2.44
N TYR A 326 11.84 13.59 -1.85
CA TYR A 326 12.98 13.63 -0.93
C TYR A 326 14.29 13.54 -1.70
N ARG A 327 15.37 14.09 -1.12
CA ARG A 327 16.69 14.13 -1.76
C ARG A 327 17.77 13.69 -0.78
N LYS A 328 18.79 13.02 -1.31
CA LYS A 328 19.97 12.67 -0.52
C LYS A 328 20.62 13.96 0.02
N PRO A 329 20.85 14.07 1.34
CA PRO A 329 21.57 15.21 1.89
C PRO A 329 22.95 15.33 1.27
N ALA A 330 23.39 16.57 0.98
CA ALA A 330 24.74 16.81 0.51
C ALA A 330 25.74 16.39 1.61
N SER A 331 26.82 15.70 1.22
CA SER A 331 27.88 15.21 2.12
C SER A 331 28.59 16.33 2.91
N SER A 332 28.44 17.60 2.48
CA SER A 332 28.98 18.78 3.15
C SER A 332 28.17 19.29 4.33
N SER A 333 27.00 18.69 4.63
CA SER A 333 26.17 19.02 5.80
C SER A 333 26.72 18.42 7.11
N ARG A 334 27.92 17.82 7.10
CA ARG A 334 28.61 17.25 8.28
C ARG A 334 29.04 18.28 9.34
N GLN A 335 28.71 19.55 9.13
CA GLN A 335 28.91 20.61 10.10
C GLN A 335 27.62 21.41 10.24
N ILE A 336 27.32 21.78 11.49
CA ILE A 336 26.19 22.58 11.98
C ILE A 336 24.98 21.74 12.41
N GLN A 337 25.13 21.06 13.55
CA GLN A 337 24.17 21.13 14.67
C GLN A 337 24.96 21.02 15.99
N ASP A 338 25.52 22.15 16.42
CA ASP A 338 25.74 22.47 17.84
C ASP A 338 24.65 23.45 18.30
#